data_AF-A0A377W5L5-F1
#
_entry.id   AF-A0A377W5L5-F1
#
_cell.length_a   1.000
_cell.length_b   1.000
_cell.length_c   1.000
_cell.angle_alpha   90.00
_cell.angle_beta   90.00
_cell.angle_gamma   90.00
#
_symmetry.space_group_name_H-M   'P 1'
#
loop_
_entity.id
_entity.type
_entity.pdbx_description
1 polymer ?
#
loop_
_entity_poly.entity_id
_entity_poly.type
_entity_poly.pdbx_seq_one_letter_code
_entity_poly.pdbx_strand_id
1 'polypeptide(L)' 'MTDREEVVEVIPGMNNITVVLRRPQEMAWEAIDKLQRWWEESDALEPESREISIPGYLRRRGGTRSWATSRAIAG' A
#
# COMPACT_ATOMS: atom_id res chain seq x y z
N MET A 1 -4.44 8.44 19.77
CA MET A 1 -4.21 8.00 18.38
C MET A 1 -3.91 9.25 17.59
N THR A 2 -2.63 9.50 17.36
CA THR A 2 -2.12 10.76 16.85
C THR A 2 -2.55 10.91 15.41
N ASP A 3 -3.59 11.72 15.16
CA ASP A 3 -3.63 12.53 13.96
C ASP A 3 -2.31 13.29 14.00
N ARG A 4 -1.30 12.79 13.28
CA ARG A 4 -0.05 13.53 13.14
C ARG A 4 -0.49 14.73 12.33
N GLU A 5 -0.78 15.84 13.00
CA GLU A 5 -1.15 17.13 12.39
C GLU A 5 -0.13 17.56 11.32
N GLU A 6 0.99 16.87 11.27
CA GLU A 6 2.12 16.96 10.37
C GLU A 6 1.94 16.26 9.02
N VAL A 7 1.20 15.15 8.97
CA VAL A 7 1.00 14.29 7.79
C VAL A 7 -0.39 14.52 7.21
N VAL A 8 -0.45 14.86 5.93
CA VAL A 8 -1.71 15.02 5.18
C VAL A 8 -2.20 13.67 4.68
N GLU A 9 -1.30 12.89 4.10
CA GLU A 9 -1.64 11.66 3.41
C GLU A 9 -0.44 10.72 3.38
N VAL A 10 -0.74 9.42 3.34
CA VAL A 10 0.24 8.35 3.14
C VAL A 10 -0.23 7.48 1.99
N ILE A 11 0.60 7.37 0.95
CA ILE A 11 0.29 6.62 -0.27
C ILE A 11 1.29 5.47 -0.38
N PRO A 12 0.87 4.21 -0.15
CA PRO A 12 1.72 3.05 -0.35
C PRO A 12 1.86 2.73 -1.85
N GLY A 13 3.08 2.44 -2.29
CA GLY A 13 3.40 1.89 -3.61
C GLY A 13 3.72 0.39 -3.54
N MET A 14 4.44 -0.13 -4.54
CA MET A 14 4.83 -1.54 -4.55
C MET A 14 5.88 -1.85 -3.47
N ASN A 15 6.95 -1.05 -3.41
CA ASN A 15 8.03 -1.17 -2.43
C ASN A 15 8.50 0.22 -1.97
N ASN A 16 7.59 1.18 -1.96
CA ASN A 16 7.88 2.52 -1.46
C ASN A 16 6.64 3.06 -0.73
N ILE A 17 6.87 4.09 0.05
CA ILE A 17 5.82 4.86 0.69
C ILE A 17 6.04 6.33 0.34
N THR A 18 4.99 6.99 -0.12
CA THR A 18 4.98 8.44 -0.30
C THR A 18 4.24 9.06 0.88
N VAL A 19 4.88 9.98 1.58
CA VAL A 19 4.28 10.69 2.72
C VAL A 19 4.16 12.17 2.36
N VAL A 20 2.93 12.69 2.39
CA VAL A 20 2.63 14.09 2.12
C VAL A 20 2.60 14.85 3.44
N LEU A 21 3.47 15.85 3.60
CA LEU A 21 3.58 16.65 4.82
C LEU A 21 2.83 17.98 4.68
N ARG A 22 2.28 18.52 5.77
CA ARG A 22 1.60 19.83 5.77
C ARG A 22 2.56 20.99 5.51
N ARG A 23 3.79 20.93 6.05
CA ARG A 23 4.85 21.95 5.87
C ARG A 23 6.17 21.28 5.47
N PRO A 24 6.30 20.79 4.24
CA PRO A 24 7.45 19.98 3.83
C PRO A 24 8.79 20.72 3.96
N GLN A 25 8.81 22.04 3.76
CA GLN A 25 10.03 22.86 3.88
C GLN A 25 10.59 22.91 5.31
N GLU A 26 9.72 22.82 6.32
CA GLU A 26 10.12 22.84 7.73
C GLU A 26 10.40 21.43 8.27
N MET A 27 9.78 20.41 7.67
CA MET A 27 9.58 19.11 8.32
C MET A 27 10.26 17.94 7.60
N ALA A 28 10.73 18.14 6.36
CA ALA A 28 11.26 17.06 5.53
C ALA A 28 12.40 16.30 6.23
N TRP A 29 13.34 17.00 6.87
CA TRP A 29 14.49 16.37 7.51
C TRP A 29 14.10 15.46 8.68
N GLU A 30 13.25 15.95 9.57
CA GLU A 30 12.77 15.17 10.71
C GLU A 30 11.90 13.98 10.26
N ALA A 31 11.08 14.17 9.23
CA ALA A 31 10.27 13.10 8.66
C ALA A 31 11.14 12.00 8.03
N ILE A 32 12.22 12.36 7.31
CA ILE A 32 13.15 11.40 6.73
C ILE A 32 13.85 10.60 7.83
N ASP A 33 14.39 11.27 8.86
CA ASP A 33 15.09 10.61 9.96
C ASP A 33 14.19 9.60 10.70
N LYS A 34 12.96 10.02 11.03
CA LYS A 34 11.96 9.15 11.65
C LYS A 34 11.59 7.96 10.75
N LEU A 35 11.37 8.19 9.46
CA LEU A 35 11.01 7.13 8.51
C LEU A 35 12.13 6.12 8.33
N GLN A 36 13.38 6.58 8.24
CA GLN A 36 14.54 5.69 8.16
C GLN A 36 14.66 4.83 9.41
N ARG A 37 14.58 5.45 10.59
CA ARG A 37 14.67 4.72 11.86
C ARG A 37 13.54 3.69 12.00
N TRP A 38 12.30 4.06 11.68
CA TRP A 38 11.19 3.10 11.71
C TRP A 38 11.35 1.99 10.70
N TRP A 39 11.92 2.27 9.53
CA TRP A 39 12.17 1.24 8.53
C TRP A 39 13.18 0.21 9.03
N GLU A 40 14.26 0.66 9.66
CA GLU A 40 15.29 -0.22 10.25
C GLU A 40 14.76 -1.01 11.46
N GLU A 41 13.90 -0.39 12.27
CA GLU A 41 13.26 -1.03 13.42
C GLU A 41 12.10 -1.96 13.01
N SER A 42 11.57 -1.82 11.79
CA SER A 42 10.42 -2.60 11.32
C SER A 42 10.83 -4.02 10.99
N ASP A 43 10.11 -4.98 11.57
CA ASP A 43 10.22 -6.37 11.16
C ASP A 43 9.56 -6.56 9.78
N ALA A 44 10.12 -7.47 8.98
CA ALA A 44 9.55 -7.82 7.68
C ALA A 44 8.40 -8.81 7.90
N LEU A 45 7.26 -8.29 8.32
CA LEU A 45 6.07 -9.10 8.58
C LEU A 45 5.37 -9.42 7.26
N GLU A 46 5.28 -10.71 6.94
CA GLU A 46 4.35 -11.21 5.94
C GLU A 46 2.92 -10.94 6.45
N PRO A 47 2.14 -10.04 5.81
CA PRO A 47 0.79 -9.74 6.26
C PRO A 47 -0.09 -10.99 6.13
N GLU A 48 -1.03 -11.16 7.06
CA GLU A 48 -2.01 -12.24 6.93
C GLU A 48 -2.75 -12.09 5.60
N SER A 49 -2.63 -13.11 4.75
CA SER A 49 -3.29 -13.12 3.45
C SER A 49 -4.80 -13.05 3.64
N ARG A 50 -5.43 -12.04 3.04
CA ARG A 50 -6.89 -11.90 3.02
C ARG A 50 -7.38 -12.29 1.64
N GLU A 51 -8.07 -13.43 1.56
CA GLU A 51 -8.74 -13.82 0.34
C GLU A 51 -9.96 -12.92 0.11
N ILE A 52 -9.95 -12.18 -0.99
CA ILE A 52 -11.09 -11.39 -1.44
C ILE A 52 -11.47 -11.90 -2.82
N SER A 53 -12.62 -12.57 -2.92
CA SER A 53 -13.14 -13.01 -4.21
C SER A 53 -13.72 -11.82 -4.95
N ILE A 54 -13.01 -11.35 -5.97
CA ILE A 54 -13.50 -10.31 -6.88
C ILE A 54 -14.03 -11.01 -8.14
N PRO A 55 -15.34 -10.99 -8.40
CA PRO A 55 -15.88 -11.60 -9.61
C PRO A 55 -15.39 -10.81 -10.84
N GLY A 56 -14.55 -11.46 -11.64
CA GLY A 56 -14.03 -10.91 -12.90
C GLY A 56 -14.43 -11.79 -14.08
N TYR A 57 -14.86 -11.16 -15.18
CA TYR A 57 -15.09 -11.84 -16.44
C TYR A 57 -14.01 -11.42 -17.45
N LEU A 58 -13.14 -12.36 -17.81
CA LEU A 58 -12.15 -12.17 -18.87
C LEU A 58 -12.85 -12.20 -20.22
N ARG A 59 -12.96 -11.04 -20.89
CA ARG A 59 -13.54 -10.96 -22.24
C ARG A 59 -12.59 -11.60 -23.25
N ARG A 60 -12.94 -12.79 -23.73
CA ARG A 60 -12.29 -13.47 -24.87
C ARG A 60 -12.99 -13.07 -26.18
N ARG A 61 -12.24 -12.78 -27.26
CA ARG A 61 -12.81 -12.72 -28.63
C ARG A 61 -13.17 -14.16 -29.04
N GLY A 62 -14.46 -14.45 -29.21
CA GLY A 62 -14.99 -15.76 -29.61
C GLY A 62 -15.72 -16.46 -28.45
N GLY A 63 -17.06 -16.51 -28.54
CA GLY A 63 -17.94 -16.90 -27.44
C GLY A 63 -17.90 -18.39 -27.08
N THR A 64 -17.56 -18.69 -25.82
CA THR A 64 -18.12 -19.76 -24.97
C THR A 64 -17.71 -19.43 -23.52
N ARG A 65 -18.68 -19.36 -22.58
CA ARG A 65 -18.54 -19.05 -21.12
C ARG A 65 -17.77 -20.17 -20.39
N SER A 66 -17.12 -20.06 -19.23
CA SER A 66 -16.81 -19.05 -18.19
C SER A 66 -15.76 -19.70 -17.27
N TRP A 67 -14.78 -18.95 -16.76
CA TRP A 67 -14.01 -19.34 -15.55
C TRP A 67 -13.86 -18.09 -14.68
N ALA A 68 -14.33 -18.14 -13.43
CA ALA A 68 -14.10 -17.10 -12.45
C ALA A 68 -12.68 -17.28 -11.89
N THR A 69 -11.79 -16.32 -12.12
CA THR A 69 -10.45 -16.35 -11.53
C THR A 69 -10.49 -15.64 -10.19
N SER A 70 -10.46 -16.38 -9.08
CA SER A 70 -10.05 -15.81 -7.79
C SER A 70 -8.58 -15.41 -7.92
N ARG A 71 -8.29 -14.12 -7.84
CA ARG A 71 -6.92 -13.61 -7.77
C ARG A 71 -6.60 -13.30 -6.31
N ALA A 72 -5.81 -14.15 -5.67
CA ALA A 72 -5.11 -13.75 -4.46
C ALA A 72 -4.15 -12.62 -4.85
N ILE A 73 -4.23 -11.49 -4.14
CA ILE A 73 -3.21 -10.46 -4.22
C ILE A 73 -2.13 -10.91 -3.24
N ALA A 74 -1.09 -11.57 -3.78
CA ALA A 74 0.11 -11.87 -3.01
C ALA A 74 0.85 -10.54 -2.75
N GLY A 75 1.13 -10.28 -1.48
CA GLY A 75 2.11 -9.27 -1.06
C GLY A 75 3.51 -9.80 -1.30
#